data_AF-A0A4U0XE39-F1
#
_entry.id   AF-A0A4U0XE39-F1
#
_cell.length_a   1.000
_cell.length_b   1.000
_cell.length_c   1.000
_cell.angle_alpha   90.00
_cell.angle_beta   90.00
_cell.angle_gamma   90.00
#
_symmetry.space_group_name_H-M   'P 1'
#
loop_
_entity.id
_entity.type
_entity.pdbx_description
1 polymer ?
#
loop_
_entity_poly.entity_id
_entity_poly.type
_entity_poly.pdbx_seq_one_letter_code
_entity_poly.pdbx_strand_id
1 'polypeptide(L)'
;MLDPTRTAARKRHKEPKPLSKHEDLTPFQRELEQNPYAQALAKPPRTCAVTTTRLPHFFYLDFYAISHPETSKPWLMPATPSTRPPGSTQSPLGRTLARRSMLKYLGAHLGTRKDNTRRATIARAQERLRGRPQPVWREDMDAFVLPLLQKDVMQKLHWPLHRNTHFVSALPDAPSPAVEDGEEQKEPQHPDGDVACIIYFLSFTTRALDSVSERLAAIEERTISLADALFNGRRKARIRIFGSEGIKNEPPLLPPPSVLPSVLYPPLYFPTILHNGTRMPAYSLPDLLGAEQTAELLAGTTWEGAKGVVLRKSRLTTVTQMALLKLQGFVAEGRARVRTGAE
;
A
#
# COMPACT_ATOMS: atom_id res chain seq x y z
N MET A 1 -8.20 -45.93 -30.41
CA MET A 1 -7.09 -45.59 -29.50
C MET A 1 -6.57 -44.19 -29.86
N LEU A 2 -6.36 -43.29 -28.90
CA LEU A 2 -5.72 -42.00 -29.20
C LEU A 2 -4.22 -42.21 -29.49
N ASP A 3 -3.71 -41.51 -30.51
CA ASP A 3 -2.30 -41.50 -30.89
C ASP A 3 -1.39 -41.09 -29.71
N PRO A 4 -0.43 -41.93 -29.29
CA PRO A 4 0.43 -41.67 -28.14
C PRO A 4 1.25 -40.38 -28.32
N THR A 5 1.66 -40.07 -29.55
CA THR A 5 2.43 -38.87 -29.91
C THR A 5 1.63 -37.60 -29.62
N ARG A 6 0.33 -37.63 -29.93
CA ARG A 6 -0.60 -36.52 -29.68
C ARG A 6 -0.87 -36.33 -28.19
N THR A 7 -0.89 -37.40 -27.41
CA THR A 7 -1.04 -37.30 -25.94
C THR A 7 0.23 -36.77 -25.27
N ALA A 8 1.42 -37.18 -25.73
CA ALA A 8 2.70 -36.67 -25.22
C ALA A 8 2.90 -35.19 -25.53
N ALA A 9 2.59 -34.75 -26.76
CA ALA A 9 2.65 -33.33 -27.14
C ALA A 9 1.70 -32.47 -26.28
N ARG A 10 0.48 -32.95 -26.01
CA ARG A 10 -0.47 -32.27 -25.12
C ARG A 10 -0.01 -32.23 -23.66
N LYS A 11 0.73 -33.25 -23.18
CA LYS A 11 1.29 -33.28 -21.83
C LYS A 11 2.46 -32.31 -21.69
N ARG A 12 3.38 -32.26 -22.67
CA ARG A 12 4.54 -31.33 -22.66
C ARG A 12 4.16 -29.87 -22.49
N HIS A 13 3.04 -29.42 -23.06
CA HIS A 13 2.54 -28.05 -22.90
C HIS A 13 1.77 -27.79 -21.59
N LYS A 14 1.36 -28.85 -20.90
CA LYS A 14 0.65 -28.78 -19.60
C LYS A 14 1.59 -28.99 -18.40
N GLU A 15 2.74 -29.60 -18.63
CA GLU A 15 3.76 -29.78 -17.61
C GLU A 15 4.35 -28.41 -17.25
N PRO A 16 4.38 -28.05 -15.95
CA PRO A 16 5.03 -26.83 -15.51
C PRO A 16 6.50 -26.90 -15.89
N LYS A 17 7.05 -25.77 -16.36
CA LYS A 17 8.50 -25.66 -16.60
C LYS A 17 9.24 -26.03 -15.30
N PRO A 18 10.32 -26.82 -15.37
CA PRO A 18 11.11 -27.14 -14.19
C PRO A 18 11.57 -25.84 -13.52
N LEU A 19 11.50 -25.78 -12.19
CA LEU A 19 12.02 -24.64 -11.44
C LEU A 19 13.55 -24.61 -11.60
N SER A 20 14.08 -23.48 -12.03
CA SER A 20 15.54 -23.23 -12.00
C SER A 20 16.04 -23.30 -10.56
N LYS A 21 17.17 -23.96 -10.33
CA LYS A 21 17.83 -23.94 -9.03
C LYS A 21 18.51 -22.59 -8.84
N HIS A 22 18.60 -22.12 -7.60
CA HIS A 22 19.23 -20.83 -7.29
C HIS A 22 20.72 -20.79 -7.66
N GLU A 23 21.39 -21.94 -7.57
CA GLU A 23 22.81 -22.10 -7.94
C GLU A 23 23.05 -21.77 -9.43
N ASP A 24 22.09 -22.12 -10.28
CA ASP A 24 22.17 -21.94 -11.73
C ASP A 24 21.81 -20.50 -12.18
N LEU A 25 21.42 -19.62 -11.25
CA LEU A 25 21.03 -18.25 -11.57
C LEU A 25 22.24 -17.40 -11.92
N THR A 26 22.11 -16.60 -12.98
CA THR A 26 23.12 -15.60 -13.35
C THR A 26 23.24 -14.52 -12.27
N PRO A 27 24.38 -13.79 -12.19
CA PRO A 27 24.54 -12.70 -11.23
C PRO A 27 23.40 -11.68 -11.29
N PHE A 28 22.98 -11.29 -12.50
CA PHE A 28 21.84 -10.39 -12.71
C PHE A 28 20.51 -10.97 -12.21
N GLN A 29 20.26 -12.27 -12.42
CA GLN A 29 19.05 -12.91 -11.91
C GLN A 29 19.02 -12.93 -10.38
N ARG A 30 20.17 -13.16 -9.73
CA ARG A 30 20.27 -13.11 -8.27
C ARG A 30 19.99 -11.70 -7.75
N GLU A 31 20.55 -10.67 -8.38
CA GLU A 31 20.29 -9.28 -8.04
C GLU A 31 18.80 -8.92 -8.22
N LEU A 32 18.19 -9.37 -9.33
CA LEU A 32 16.77 -9.17 -9.60
C LEU A 32 15.88 -9.89 -8.58
N GLU A 33 16.26 -11.09 -8.15
CA GLU A 33 15.52 -11.84 -7.12
C GLU A 33 15.56 -11.12 -5.76
N GLN A 34 16.69 -10.52 -5.42
CA GLN A 34 16.90 -9.82 -4.15
C GLN A 34 16.25 -8.43 -4.11
N ASN A 35 15.97 -7.82 -5.27
CA ASN A 35 15.38 -6.50 -5.38
C ASN A 35 13.86 -6.51 -5.03
N PRO A 36 13.43 -5.88 -3.91
CA PRO A 36 12.03 -5.89 -3.50
C PRO A 36 11.10 -5.14 -4.48
N TYR A 37 11.60 -4.10 -5.15
CA TYR A 37 10.82 -3.32 -6.12
C TYR A 37 10.58 -4.15 -7.38
N ALA A 38 11.61 -4.84 -7.87
CA ALA A 38 11.45 -5.76 -9.00
C ALA A 38 10.42 -6.86 -8.68
N GLN A 39 10.49 -7.44 -7.48
CA GLN A 39 9.53 -8.44 -7.03
C GLN A 39 8.10 -7.90 -6.90
N ALA A 40 7.93 -6.67 -6.43
CA ALA A 40 6.64 -5.99 -6.38
C ALA A 40 6.07 -5.75 -7.78
N LEU A 41 6.90 -5.29 -8.71
CA LEU A 41 6.53 -5.00 -10.09
C LEU A 41 6.26 -6.26 -10.94
N ALA A 42 6.97 -7.35 -10.66
CA ALA A 42 6.80 -8.64 -11.33
C ALA A 42 5.46 -9.32 -11.03
N LYS A 43 4.70 -8.85 -10.02
CA LYS A 43 3.38 -9.42 -9.71
C LYS A 43 2.38 -9.14 -10.85
N PRO A 44 1.44 -10.06 -11.13
CA PRO A 44 0.48 -9.88 -12.22
C PRO A 44 -0.29 -8.55 -12.10
N PRO A 45 -0.47 -7.81 -13.20
CA PRO A 45 -1.23 -6.58 -13.19
C PRO A 45 -2.71 -6.86 -12.90
N ARG A 46 -3.31 -5.96 -12.13
CA ARG A 46 -4.72 -5.97 -11.71
C ARG A 46 -5.30 -4.57 -11.77
N THR A 47 -6.62 -4.50 -11.82
CA THR A 47 -7.39 -3.26 -11.90
C THR A 47 -8.03 -2.94 -10.55
N CYS A 48 -7.92 -1.68 -10.11
CA CYS A 48 -8.67 -1.14 -8.98
C CYS A 48 -10.16 -1.05 -9.32
N ALA A 49 -11.05 -1.52 -8.45
CA ALA A 49 -12.50 -1.43 -8.66
C ALA A 49 -13.00 0.02 -8.64
N VAL A 50 -12.33 0.89 -7.89
CA VAL A 50 -12.76 2.27 -7.63
C VAL A 50 -12.17 3.24 -8.65
N THR A 51 -10.83 3.20 -8.81
CA THR A 51 -10.11 4.17 -9.66
C THR A 51 -9.85 3.68 -11.07
N THR A 52 -10.13 2.40 -11.35
CA THR A 52 -9.79 1.72 -12.62
C THR A 52 -8.29 1.70 -12.97
N THR A 53 -7.43 2.19 -12.07
CA THR A 53 -5.98 2.15 -12.19
C THR A 53 -5.50 0.71 -12.39
N ARG A 54 -4.49 0.50 -13.23
CA ARG A 54 -3.87 -0.80 -13.48
C ARG A 54 -2.45 -0.81 -12.93
N LEU A 55 -2.18 -1.69 -11.97
CA LEU A 55 -0.89 -1.83 -11.30
C LEU A 55 -0.65 -3.31 -10.98
N PRO A 56 0.58 -3.72 -10.66
CA PRO A 56 0.86 -5.04 -10.11
C PRO A 56 0.02 -5.34 -8.85
N HIS A 57 -0.36 -6.62 -8.66
CA HIS A 57 -1.21 -7.05 -7.54
C HIS A 57 -0.71 -6.61 -6.15
N PHE A 58 0.60 -6.46 -5.99
CA PHE A 58 1.25 -6.01 -4.76
C PHE A 58 0.67 -4.70 -4.20
N PHE A 59 0.31 -3.76 -5.07
CA PHE A 59 -0.18 -2.42 -4.70
C PHE A 59 -1.66 -2.39 -4.30
N TYR A 60 -2.31 -3.55 -4.18
CA TYR A 60 -3.72 -3.65 -3.87
C TYR A 60 -4.01 -4.40 -2.57
N LEU A 61 -5.18 -4.10 -2.03
CA LEU A 61 -5.88 -4.90 -1.04
C LEU A 61 -6.99 -5.67 -1.75
N ASP A 62 -7.01 -6.98 -1.52
CA ASP A 62 -8.08 -7.84 -1.97
C ASP A 62 -9.14 -7.91 -0.87
N PHE A 63 -10.42 -7.95 -1.24
CA PHE A 63 -11.52 -8.03 -0.29
C PHE A 63 -12.39 -9.24 -0.56
N TYR A 64 -12.84 -9.88 0.53
CA TYR A 64 -13.68 -11.08 0.53
C TYR A 64 -14.94 -10.84 1.37
N ALA A 65 -16.01 -11.60 1.11
CA ALA A 65 -17.16 -11.61 2.00
C ALA A 65 -16.89 -12.52 3.19
N ILE A 66 -16.98 -11.97 4.39
CA ILE A 66 -16.88 -12.70 5.66
C ILE A 66 -18.14 -12.40 6.46
N SER A 67 -18.76 -13.40 7.04
CA SER A 67 -19.93 -13.19 7.89
C SER A 67 -19.57 -12.40 9.13
N HIS A 68 -20.36 -11.37 9.46
CA HIS A 68 -20.24 -10.65 10.72
C HIS A 68 -20.48 -11.61 11.89
N PRO A 69 -19.66 -11.59 12.95
CA PRO A 69 -19.78 -12.53 14.08
C PRO A 69 -21.15 -12.48 14.76
N GLU A 70 -21.75 -11.29 14.91
CA GLU A 70 -23.01 -11.13 15.66
C GLU A 70 -24.25 -11.07 14.78
N THR A 71 -24.13 -10.61 13.53
CA THR A 71 -25.29 -10.27 12.68
C THR A 71 -25.42 -11.21 11.50
N SER A 72 -24.44 -12.08 11.26
CA SER A 72 -24.35 -12.98 10.10
C SER A 72 -24.41 -12.30 8.73
N LYS A 73 -24.48 -10.97 8.67
CA LYS A 73 -24.46 -10.20 7.42
C LYS A 73 -23.07 -10.27 6.80
N PRO A 74 -22.97 -10.41 5.47
CA PRO A 74 -21.66 -10.45 4.81
C PRO A 74 -20.98 -9.08 4.90
N TRP A 75 -19.74 -9.05 5.34
CA TRP A 75 -18.86 -7.87 5.36
C TRP A 75 -17.77 -8.03 4.33
N LEU A 76 -17.44 -6.94 3.64
CA LEU A 76 -16.34 -6.89 2.69
C LEU A 76 -15.04 -6.63 3.46
N MET A 77 -14.23 -7.67 3.67
CA MET A 77 -13.06 -7.63 4.56
C MET A 77 -11.76 -7.86 3.79
N PRO A 78 -10.65 -7.20 4.16
CA PRO A 78 -9.37 -7.33 3.49
C PRO A 78 -8.81 -8.75 3.67
N ALA A 79 -8.07 -9.19 2.65
CA ALA A 79 -7.39 -10.47 2.64
C ALA A 79 -6.15 -10.41 3.54
N THR A 80 -6.20 -11.16 4.64
CA THR A 80 -5.07 -11.46 5.50
C THR A 80 -4.99 -12.97 5.67
N PRO A 81 -3.84 -13.52 6.10
CA PRO A 81 -3.73 -14.94 6.42
C PRO A 81 -4.82 -15.41 7.41
N SER A 82 -5.27 -14.54 8.31
CA SER A 82 -6.33 -14.83 9.30
C SER A 82 -7.75 -14.70 8.76
N THR A 83 -7.98 -13.97 7.67
CA THR A 83 -9.33 -13.68 7.14
C THR A 83 -9.65 -14.43 5.85
N ARG A 84 -8.66 -15.06 5.20
CA ARG A 84 -8.90 -15.93 4.05
C ARG A 84 -9.34 -17.31 4.55
N PRO A 85 -10.54 -17.80 4.18
CA PRO A 85 -10.92 -19.16 4.53
C PRO A 85 -9.92 -20.15 3.90
N PRO A 86 -9.31 -21.06 4.67
CA PRO A 86 -8.38 -22.05 4.14
C PRO A 86 -9.08 -22.87 3.04
N GLY A 87 -8.43 -23.03 1.90
CA GLY A 87 -8.98 -23.77 0.75
C GLY A 87 -10.02 -23.02 -0.09
N SER A 88 -10.32 -21.74 0.18
CA SER A 88 -11.29 -21.02 -0.65
C SER A 88 -10.72 -20.72 -2.05
N THR A 89 -11.28 -21.37 -3.08
CA THR A 89 -11.14 -21.01 -4.50
C THR A 89 -11.91 -19.73 -4.87
N GLN A 90 -12.51 -19.07 -3.88
CA GLN A 90 -13.29 -17.86 -4.12
C GLN A 90 -12.36 -16.76 -4.63
N SER A 91 -12.67 -16.22 -5.80
CA SER A 91 -12.04 -14.99 -6.28
C SER A 91 -12.45 -13.82 -5.38
N PRO A 92 -11.54 -12.85 -5.13
CA PRO A 92 -11.85 -11.67 -4.34
C PRO A 92 -13.06 -10.93 -4.92
N LEU A 93 -13.90 -10.44 -4.03
CA LEU A 93 -15.08 -9.66 -4.38
C LEU A 93 -14.70 -8.24 -4.78
N GLY A 94 -13.70 -7.67 -4.11
CA GLY A 94 -13.25 -6.31 -4.33
C GLY A 94 -11.74 -6.21 -4.40
N ARG A 95 -11.27 -5.15 -5.07
CA ARG A 95 -9.85 -4.79 -5.09
C ARG A 95 -9.72 -3.29 -5.08
N THR A 96 -9.02 -2.74 -4.10
CA THR A 96 -8.74 -1.31 -4.01
C THR A 96 -7.25 -1.08 -3.86
N LEU A 97 -6.77 0.12 -4.22
CA LEU A 97 -5.40 0.51 -3.94
C LEU A 97 -5.12 0.37 -2.43
N ALA A 98 -3.95 -0.18 -2.10
CA ALA A 98 -3.50 -0.34 -0.72
C ALA A 98 -3.02 1.01 -0.16
N ARG A 99 -3.95 1.94 0.03
CA ARG A 99 -3.68 3.29 0.54
C ARG A 99 -4.69 3.67 1.62
N ARG A 100 -4.21 4.29 2.70
CA ARG A 100 -5.07 4.72 3.80
C ARG A 100 -6.05 5.80 3.36
N SER A 101 -5.59 6.81 2.61
CA SER A 101 -6.45 7.87 2.07
C SER A 101 -7.59 7.33 1.19
N MET A 102 -7.32 6.29 0.39
CA MET A 102 -8.35 5.60 -0.39
C MET A 102 -9.42 4.99 0.51
N LEU A 103 -9.03 4.26 1.56
CA LEU A 103 -9.99 3.62 2.46
C LEU A 103 -10.78 4.64 3.28
N LYS A 104 -10.14 5.72 3.76
CA LYS A 104 -10.81 6.86 4.41
C LYS A 104 -11.86 7.47 3.47
N TYR A 105 -11.50 7.72 2.21
CA TYR A 105 -12.41 8.25 1.21
C TYR A 105 -13.60 7.30 0.94
N LEU A 106 -13.37 5.98 0.88
CA LEU A 106 -14.43 4.97 0.74
C LEU A 106 -15.35 4.88 1.97
N GLY A 107 -14.84 5.15 3.17
CA GLY A 107 -15.66 5.27 4.38
C GLY A 107 -16.51 6.54 4.38
N ALA A 108 -15.88 7.70 4.16
CA ALA A 108 -16.50 9.03 4.34
C ALA A 108 -17.46 9.45 3.21
N HIS A 109 -17.02 9.41 1.95
CA HIS A 109 -17.77 10.02 0.82
C HIS A 109 -18.76 9.08 0.14
N LEU A 110 -18.64 7.82 0.49
CA LEU A 110 -19.46 6.77 -0.05
C LEU A 110 -20.52 6.39 0.99
N GLY A 111 -20.26 6.53 2.30
CA GLY A 111 -21.09 6.10 3.45
C GLY A 111 -22.61 6.39 3.45
N THR A 112 -23.15 7.24 2.58
CA THR A 112 -24.58 7.58 2.55
C THR A 112 -25.48 6.66 1.69
N ARG A 113 -24.95 5.71 0.90
CA ARG A 113 -25.80 4.87 0.01
C ARG A 113 -25.36 3.40 -0.07
N LYS A 114 -26.32 2.52 -0.37
CA LYS A 114 -26.15 1.10 -0.78
C LYS A 114 -25.11 0.87 -1.91
N ASP A 115 -24.54 1.93 -2.50
CA ASP A 115 -23.64 1.93 -3.66
C ASP A 115 -22.16 1.66 -3.33
N ASN A 116 -21.72 1.71 -2.07
CA ASN A 116 -20.29 1.66 -1.70
C ASN A 116 -19.68 0.30 -1.99
N THR A 117 -20.38 -0.72 -1.53
CA THR A 117 -20.03 -2.11 -1.79
C THR A 117 -20.00 -2.36 -3.29
N ARG A 118 -20.94 -1.79 -4.04
CA ARG A 118 -20.98 -1.96 -5.49
C ARG A 118 -19.73 -1.34 -6.14
N ARG A 119 -19.29 -0.16 -5.72
CA ARG A 119 -18.07 0.48 -6.26
C ARG A 119 -16.77 -0.20 -5.83
N ALA A 120 -16.72 -0.77 -4.62
CA ALA A 120 -15.56 -1.51 -4.15
C ALA A 120 -15.51 -2.96 -4.70
N THR A 121 -16.59 -3.47 -5.30
CA THR A 121 -16.66 -4.81 -5.89
C THR A 121 -16.33 -4.81 -7.38
N ILE A 122 -15.60 -5.83 -7.81
CA ILE A 122 -15.26 -6.05 -9.22
C ILE A 122 -16.54 -6.46 -9.98
N ALA A 123 -16.69 -6.02 -11.23
CA ALA A 123 -17.87 -6.33 -12.05
C ALA A 123 -18.26 -7.82 -12.06
N ARG A 124 -17.29 -8.74 -12.19
CA ARG A 124 -17.52 -10.19 -12.11
C ARG A 124 -18.05 -10.64 -10.74
N ALA A 125 -17.63 -10.00 -9.67
CA ALA A 125 -18.13 -10.29 -8.33
C ALA A 125 -19.57 -9.77 -8.15
N GLN A 126 -19.90 -8.61 -8.72
CA GLN A 126 -21.28 -8.10 -8.70
C GLN A 126 -22.25 -9.08 -9.39
N GLU A 127 -21.83 -9.68 -10.50
CA GLU A 127 -22.62 -10.70 -11.19
C GLU A 127 -22.85 -11.94 -10.30
N ARG A 128 -21.81 -12.41 -9.60
CA ARG A 128 -21.92 -13.53 -8.63
C ARG A 128 -22.80 -13.20 -7.42
N LEU A 129 -22.94 -11.91 -7.09
CA LEU A 129 -23.74 -11.42 -5.97
C LEU A 129 -25.17 -11.04 -6.38
N ARG A 130 -25.56 -11.21 -7.66
CA ARG A 130 -26.95 -10.97 -8.08
C ARG A 130 -27.90 -11.90 -7.31
N GLY A 131 -28.95 -11.33 -6.73
CA GLY A 131 -29.93 -12.06 -5.91
C GLY A 131 -29.43 -12.49 -4.52
N ARG A 132 -28.19 -12.14 -4.14
CA ARG A 132 -27.62 -12.42 -2.81
C ARG A 132 -27.56 -11.14 -1.97
N PRO A 133 -27.52 -11.26 -0.62
CA PRO A 133 -27.29 -10.10 0.24
C PRO A 133 -25.97 -9.43 -0.14
N GLN A 134 -26.01 -8.13 -0.39
CA GLN A 134 -24.82 -7.36 -0.72
C GLN A 134 -23.92 -7.27 0.51
N PRO A 135 -22.60 -7.49 0.37
CA PRO A 135 -21.68 -7.29 1.46
C PRO A 135 -21.72 -5.84 1.94
N VAL A 136 -21.41 -5.60 3.21
CA VAL A 136 -21.35 -4.26 3.79
C VAL A 136 -19.89 -3.83 3.86
N TRP A 137 -19.61 -2.60 3.43
CA TRP A 137 -18.32 -1.96 3.64
C TRP A 137 -18.27 -1.38 5.07
N ARG A 138 -17.20 -1.67 5.80
CA ARG A 138 -16.98 -1.17 7.16
C ARG A 138 -16.50 0.28 7.12
N GLU A 139 -17.04 1.15 7.97
CA GLU A 139 -16.72 2.59 7.98
C GLU A 139 -15.25 2.87 8.36
N ASP A 140 -14.74 2.21 9.40
CA ASP A 140 -13.37 2.31 9.92
C ASP A 140 -12.38 1.34 9.24
N MET A 141 -12.59 1.03 7.95
CA MET A 141 -11.76 0.07 7.21
C MET A 141 -10.28 0.49 7.15
N ASP A 142 -9.99 1.79 7.12
CA ASP A 142 -8.62 2.30 7.12
C ASP A 142 -7.90 2.02 8.45
N ALA A 143 -8.58 2.26 9.57
CA ALA A 143 -8.09 1.98 10.91
C ALA A 143 -7.99 0.47 11.19
N PHE A 144 -8.86 -0.35 10.56
CA PHE A 144 -8.80 -1.80 10.68
C PHE A 144 -7.62 -2.43 9.90
N VAL A 145 -7.32 -1.93 8.69
CA VAL A 145 -6.24 -2.48 7.85
C VAL A 145 -4.85 -2.13 8.38
N LEU A 146 -4.68 -0.95 8.98
CA LEU A 146 -3.40 -0.50 9.51
C LEU A 146 -2.72 -1.51 10.46
N PRO A 147 -3.35 -1.96 11.57
CA PRO A 147 -2.74 -2.91 12.50
C PRO A 147 -2.47 -4.27 11.86
N LEU A 148 -3.23 -4.66 10.84
CA LEU A 148 -2.98 -5.91 10.10
C LEU A 148 -1.67 -5.84 9.30
N LEU A 149 -1.40 -4.71 8.65
CA LEU A 149 -0.14 -4.49 7.92
C LEU A 149 1.04 -4.30 8.90
N GLN A 150 0.83 -3.59 10.01
CA GLN A 150 1.84 -3.44 11.07
C GLN A 150 2.21 -4.79 11.66
N LYS A 151 1.24 -5.67 11.96
CA LYS A 151 1.47 -7.03 12.45
C LYS A 151 2.27 -7.89 11.47
N ASP A 152 1.99 -7.81 10.16
CA ASP A 152 2.76 -8.53 9.14
C ASP A 152 4.23 -8.07 9.11
N VAL A 153 4.46 -6.76 9.22
CA VAL A 153 5.82 -6.20 9.30
C VAL A 153 6.52 -6.62 10.60
N MET A 154 5.84 -6.52 11.75
CA MET A 154 6.34 -6.97 13.06
C MET A 154 6.80 -8.43 13.00
N GLN A 155 5.95 -9.34 12.49
CA GLN A 155 6.28 -10.76 12.38
C GLN A 155 7.52 -11.01 11.50
N LYS A 156 7.68 -10.23 10.42
CA LYS A 156 8.80 -10.37 9.48
C LYS A 156 10.09 -9.69 9.95
N LEU A 157 10.01 -8.71 10.84
CA LEU A 157 11.16 -8.05 11.47
C LEU A 157 11.62 -8.74 12.76
N HIS A 158 10.70 -9.43 13.46
CA HIS A 158 11.03 -10.14 14.70
C HIS A 158 12.18 -11.13 14.51
N TRP A 159 12.11 -11.99 13.49
CA TRP A 159 13.17 -12.98 13.23
C TRP A 159 14.56 -12.36 12.97
N PRO A 160 14.75 -11.42 12.01
CA PRO A 160 16.07 -10.88 11.72
C PRO A 160 16.67 -10.05 12.87
N LEU A 161 15.84 -9.38 13.68
CA LEU A 161 16.31 -8.54 14.80
C LEU A 161 16.70 -9.36 16.04
N HIS A 162 15.89 -10.34 16.45
CA HIS A 162 16.19 -11.14 17.65
C HIS A 162 17.28 -12.19 17.45
N ARG A 163 17.43 -12.73 16.25
CA ARG A 163 18.44 -13.77 15.97
C ARG A 163 19.84 -13.19 15.68
N ASN A 164 20.00 -11.87 15.76
CA ASN A 164 21.20 -11.12 15.38
C ASN A 164 21.84 -11.67 14.09
N THR A 165 21.02 -11.72 13.04
CA THR A 165 21.42 -12.35 11.78
C THR A 165 22.47 -11.49 11.08
N HIS A 166 23.36 -12.11 10.30
CA HIS A 166 24.37 -11.40 9.49
C HIS A 166 23.80 -10.45 8.43
N PHE A 167 22.46 -10.43 8.29
CA PHE A 167 21.73 -9.51 7.43
C PHE A 167 21.39 -8.17 8.10
N VAL A 168 21.63 -8.04 9.41
CA VAL A 168 21.40 -6.82 10.18
C VAL A 168 22.75 -6.35 10.70
N SER A 169 23.12 -5.10 10.41
CA SER A 169 24.29 -4.46 10.97
C SER A 169 23.93 -3.15 11.64
N ALA A 170 24.75 -2.71 12.60
CA ALA A 170 24.60 -1.40 13.20
C ALA A 170 24.62 -0.33 12.10
N LEU A 171 23.79 0.71 12.24
CA LEU A 171 23.98 1.90 11.44
C LEU A 171 25.36 2.47 11.77
N PRO A 172 26.30 2.58 10.82
CA PRO A 172 27.52 3.35 11.04
C PRO A 172 27.06 4.75 11.46
N ASP A 173 27.68 5.37 12.46
CA ASP A 173 27.33 6.72 12.94
C ASP A 173 27.11 7.65 11.74
N ALA A 174 25.84 7.81 11.35
CA ALA A 174 25.52 8.31 10.04
C ALA A 174 25.70 9.83 10.04
N PRO A 175 26.31 10.41 8.98
CA PRO A 175 26.26 11.85 8.81
C PRO A 175 24.81 12.29 8.77
N SER A 176 24.53 13.38 9.50
CA SER A 176 23.27 14.12 9.53
C SER A 176 22.60 14.17 8.15
N PRO A 177 21.25 14.17 8.04
CA PRO A 177 20.58 14.34 6.75
C PRO A 177 21.00 15.68 6.14
N ALA A 178 22.02 15.63 5.29
CA ALA A 178 22.61 16.78 4.66
C ALA A 178 21.60 17.36 3.67
N VAL A 179 21.14 18.55 4.01
CA VAL A 179 20.89 19.61 3.04
C VAL A 179 22.15 19.71 2.17
N GLU A 180 21.94 19.77 0.87
CA GLU A 180 22.99 19.86 -0.15
C GLU A 180 23.94 21.01 0.19
N ASP A 181 25.25 20.73 0.24
CA ASP A 181 26.27 21.60 -0.33
C ASP A 181 27.51 20.76 -0.65
N GLY A 182 28.04 20.99 -1.84
CA GLY A 182 29.00 20.11 -2.50
C GLY A 182 30.39 20.14 -1.88
N GLU A 183 31.01 18.97 -1.80
CA GLU A 183 32.45 18.79 -1.96
C GLU A 183 32.73 17.31 -2.26
N GLU A 184 33.48 17.07 -3.34
CA GLU A 184 33.98 15.75 -3.72
C GLU A 184 34.96 15.24 -2.65
N GLN A 185 34.53 14.25 -1.86
CA GLN A 185 35.45 13.48 -1.01
C GLN A 185 35.52 12.03 -1.51
N LYS A 186 36.76 11.63 -1.85
CA LYS A 186 37.15 10.30 -2.32
C LYS A 186 36.71 9.20 -1.34
N GLU A 187 36.00 8.21 -1.88
CA GLU A 187 35.52 7.03 -1.16
C GLU A 187 36.68 6.17 -0.60
N PRO A 188 36.63 5.76 0.67
CA PRO A 188 37.35 4.58 1.14
C PRO A 188 36.64 3.32 0.60
N GLN A 189 37.37 2.53 -0.19
CA GLN A 189 36.93 1.22 -0.66
C GLN A 189 36.83 0.25 0.53
N HIS A 190 35.61 0.05 1.06
CA HIS A 190 35.27 -0.99 2.04
C HIS A 190 34.28 -2.00 1.42
N PRO A 191 34.31 -3.29 1.78
CA PRO A 191 33.59 -4.37 1.09
C PRO A 191 32.09 -4.47 1.45
N ASP A 192 31.42 -3.37 1.80
CA ASP A 192 30.04 -3.31 2.31
C ASP A 192 28.99 -2.93 1.23
N GLY A 193 29.14 -3.46 0.01
CA GLY A 193 28.27 -3.15 -1.14
C GLY A 193 26.84 -3.74 -1.11
N ASP A 194 26.45 -4.40 -0.02
CA ASP A 194 25.24 -5.25 0.03
C ASP A 194 24.12 -4.71 0.92
N VAL A 195 24.05 -3.39 1.10
CA VAL A 195 22.94 -2.75 1.83
C VAL A 195 21.67 -2.79 0.98
N ALA A 196 20.51 -3.07 1.58
CA ALA A 196 19.22 -3.07 0.90
C ALA A 196 18.29 -1.94 1.37
N CYS A 197 18.24 -1.70 2.68
CA CYS A 197 17.53 -0.57 3.25
C CYS A 197 18.07 -0.18 4.62
N ILE A 198 17.74 1.03 5.06
CA ILE A 198 18.08 1.53 6.40
C ILE A 198 16.80 1.66 7.21
N ILE A 199 16.85 1.17 8.45
CA ILE A 199 15.74 1.18 9.39
C ILE A 199 16.14 2.05 10.59
N TYR A 200 15.41 3.13 10.81
CA TYR A 200 15.57 4.01 11.95
C TYR A 200 14.60 3.66 13.07
N PHE A 201 15.09 3.72 14.29
CA PHE A 201 14.27 3.59 15.51
C PHE A 201 13.83 4.96 16.04
N LEU A 202 14.15 6.03 15.31
CA LEU A 202 13.72 7.39 15.55
C LEU A 202 12.62 7.79 14.56
N SER A 203 11.73 8.68 14.99
CA SER A 203 10.68 9.24 14.15
C SER A 203 11.26 10.25 13.14
N PHE A 204 10.72 10.27 11.93
CA PHE A 204 11.04 11.31 10.95
C PHE A 204 10.05 12.49 11.01
N THR A 205 8.98 12.39 11.82
CA THR A 205 8.01 13.46 11.96
C THR A 205 8.45 14.47 13.02
N THR A 206 8.15 15.72 12.75
CA THR A 206 8.27 16.83 13.71
C THR A 206 6.90 17.42 13.93
N ARG A 207 6.66 17.99 15.11
CA ARG A 207 5.38 18.64 15.46
C ARG A 207 4.94 19.72 14.44
N ALA A 208 5.90 20.36 13.78
CA ALA A 208 5.64 21.31 12.70
C ALA A 208 5.04 20.64 11.45
N LEU A 209 5.57 19.48 11.04
CA LEU A 209 5.04 18.72 9.90
C LEU A 209 3.64 18.18 10.16
N ASP A 210 3.36 17.76 11.39
CA ASP A 210 2.02 17.30 11.78
C ASP A 210 1.00 18.44 11.63
N SER A 211 1.33 19.65 12.10
CA SER A 211 0.46 20.82 11.98
C SER A 211 0.16 21.22 10.53
N VAL A 212 1.12 21.05 9.61
CA VAL A 212 0.91 21.33 8.18
C VAL A 212 -0.02 20.29 7.56
N SER A 213 0.16 19.03 7.94
CA SER A 213 -0.65 17.92 7.45
C SER A 213 -2.12 18.06 7.91
N GLU A 214 -2.34 18.47 9.15
CA GLU A 214 -3.68 18.80 9.67
C GLU A 214 -4.35 19.95 8.89
N ARG A 215 -3.59 21.02 8.59
CA ARG A 215 -4.12 22.16 7.80
C ARG A 215 -4.48 21.73 6.37
N LEU A 216 -3.68 20.89 5.74
CA LEU A 216 -3.98 20.35 4.41
C LEU A 216 -5.25 19.50 4.43
N ALA A 217 -5.41 18.62 5.42
CA ALA A 217 -6.62 17.81 5.58
C ALA A 217 -7.88 18.68 5.74
N ALA A 218 -7.81 19.75 6.54
CA ALA A 218 -8.91 20.69 6.70
C ALA A 218 -9.25 21.46 5.41
N ILE A 219 -8.26 21.80 4.59
CA ILE A 219 -8.48 22.42 3.28
C ILE A 219 -9.17 21.43 2.35
N GLU A 220 -8.70 20.19 2.28
CA GLU A 220 -9.29 19.14 1.44
C GLU A 220 -10.77 18.93 1.79
N GLU A 221 -11.10 18.79 3.08
CA GLU A 221 -12.49 18.61 3.55
C GLU A 221 -13.40 19.78 3.13
N ARG A 222 -12.93 21.03 3.29
CA ARG A 222 -13.67 22.22 2.85
C ARG A 222 -13.89 22.22 1.34
N THR A 223 -12.90 21.79 0.58
CA THR A 223 -12.98 21.77 -0.89
C THR A 223 -14.06 20.78 -1.35
N ILE A 224 -14.17 19.64 -0.68
CA ILE A 224 -15.20 18.63 -0.96
C ILE A 224 -16.59 19.15 -0.60
N SER A 225 -16.74 19.71 0.60
CA SER A 225 -18.00 20.30 1.06
C SER A 225 -18.50 21.37 0.07
N LEU A 226 -17.60 22.22 -0.43
CA LEU A 226 -17.92 23.24 -1.41
C LEU A 226 -18.34 22.63 -2.76
N ALA A 227 -17.64 21.60 -3.23
CA ALA A 227 -18.00 20.88 -4.46
C ALA A 227 -19.39 20.25 -4.38
N ASP A 228 -19.73 19.61 -3.25
CA ASP A 228 -21.04 19.03 -3.00
C ASP A 228 -22.13 20.11 -2.91
N ALA A 229 -21.85 21.24 -2.26
CA ALA A 229 -22.78 22.37 -2.17
C ALA A 229 -23.09 22.95 -3.56
N LEU A 230 -22.07 23.16 -4.40
CA LEU A 230 -22.23 23.64 -5.77
C LEU A 230 -23.01 22.65 -6.64
N PHE A 231 -22.71 21.36 -6.52
CA PHE A 231 -23.43 20.32 -7.26
C PHE A 231 -24.92 20.26 -6.86
N ASN A 232 -25.21 20.27 -5.56
CA ASN A 232 -26.57 20.27 -5.06
C ASN A 232 -27.33 21.55 -5.42
N GLY A 233 -26.65 22.71 -5.42
CA GLY A 233 -27.20 23.98 -5.91
C GLY A 233 -27.59 23.91 -7.39
N ARG A 234 -26.67 23.44 -8.25
CA ARG A 234 -26.94 23.22 -9.69
C ARG A 234 -28.09 22.24 -9.89
N ARG A 235 -28.11 21.12 -9.17
CA ARG A 235 -29.19 20.12 -9.25
C ARG A 235 -30.55 20.72 -8.89
N LYS A 236 -30.64 21.51 -7.82
CA LYS A 236 -31.89 22.19 -7.40
C LYS A 236 -32.35 23.21 -8.44
N ALA A 237 -31.45 24.06 -8.93
CA ALA A 237 -31.76 25.03 -9.98
C ALA A 237 -32.24 24.33 -11.26
N ARG A 238 -31.60 23.22 -11.62
CA ARG A 238 -31.96 22.41 -12.78
C ARG A 238 -33.36 21.81 -12.67
N ILE A 239 -33.70 21.22 -11.52
CA ILE A 239 -35.05 20.70 -11.25
C ILE A 239 -36.11 21.81 -11.40
N ARG A 240 -35.81 23.04 -10.97
CA ARG A 240 -36.73 24.17 -11.15
C ARG A 240 -36.93 24.52 -12.63
N ILE A 241 -35.86 24.66 -13.40
CA ILE A 241 -35.91 25.11 -14.81
C ILE A 241 -36.57 24.06 -15.71
N PHE A 242 -36.08 22.82 -15.68
CA PHE A 242 -36.59 21.76 -16.56
C PHE A 242 -37.91 21.17 -16.06
N GLY A 243 -38.17 21.23 -14.76
CA GLY A 243 -39.43 20.80 -14.17
C GLY A 243 -40.61 21.73 -14.52
N SER A 244 -40.36 23.03 -14.72
CA SER A 244 -41.41 23.98 -15.14
C SER A 244 -41.72 23.93 -16.63
N GLU A 245 -40.76 23.56 -17.48
CA GLU A 245 -40.88 23.64 -18.94
C GLU A 245 -41.28 22.32 -19.63
N GLY A 246 -41.45 21.22 -18.88
CA GLY A 246 -41.90 19.93 -19.44
C GLY A 246 -40.95 19.30 -20.47
N ILE A 247 -39.69 19.73 -20.50
CA ILE A 247 -38.66 19.28 -21.45
C ILE A 247 -38.28 17.83 -21.15
N LYS A 248 -38.56 16.92 -22.09
CA LYS A 248 -38.36 15.46 -21.93
C LYS A 248 -36.92 14.99 -22.16
N ASN A 249 -36.10 15.76 -22.88
CA ASN A 249 -34.74 15.38 -23.25
C ASN A 249 -33.73 16.19 -22.44
N GLU A 250 -33.59 15.83 -21.16
CA GLU A 250 -32.64 16.47 -20.26
C GLU A 250 -31.25 15.82 -20.39
N PRO A 251 -30.17 16.55 -20.74
CA PRO A 251 -28.83 16.00 -20.71
C PRO A 251 -28.46 15.60 -19.27
N PRO A 252 -27.74 14.48 -19.06
CA PRO A 252 -27.42 14.00 -17.71
C PRO A 252 -26.54 15.00 -16.97
N LEU A 253 -26.89 15.35 -15.72
CA LEU A 253 -26.01 16.13 -14.86
C LEU A 253 -24.92 15.18 -14.40
N LEU A 254 -23.73 15.35 -14.95
CA LEU A 254 -22.59 14.59 -14.48
C LEU A 254 -22.26 15.05 -13.04
N PRO A 255 -22.17 14.12 -12.08
CA PRO A 255 -21.67 14.45 -10.75
C PRO A 255 -20.25 15.02 -10.86
N PRO A 256 -19.80 15.82 -9.88
CA PRO A 256 -18.38 16.15 -9.77
C PRO A 256 -17.55 14.86 -9.79
N PRO A 257 -16.30 14.89 -10.28
CA PRO A 257 -15.44 13.72 -10.34
C PRO A 257 -15.47 13.03 -8.98
N SER A 258 -16.00 11.81 -8.97
CA SER A 258 -16.43 11.21 -7.70
C SER A 258 -15.26 11.07 -6.73
N VAL A 259 -14.07 10.74 -7.23
CA VAL A 259 -12.86 10.48 -6.45
C VAL A 259 -11.98 11.73 -6.43
N LEU A 260 -11.51 12.10 -5.24
CA LEU A 260 -10.60 13.24 -5.04
C LEU A 260 -9.31 13.09 -5.85
N PRO A 261 -8.77 14.18 -6.43
CA PRO A 261 -7.44 14.18 -7.04
C PRO A 261 -6.35 13.69 -6.08
N SER A 262 -6.41 14.03 -4.79
CA SER A 262 -5.48 13.54 -3.76
C SER A 262 -5.59 12.03 -3.52
N VAL A 263 -6.72 11.41 -3.84
CA VAL A 263 -6.93 9.96 -3.73
C VAL A 263 -6.47 9.24 -5.01
N LEU A 264 -6.67 9.86 -6.18
CA LEU A 264 -6.19 9.35 -7.47
C LEU A 264 -4.67 9.48 -7.62
N TYR A 265 -4.15 10.65 -7.24
CA TYR A 265 -2.75 11.09 -7.37
C TYR A 265 -2.27 11.68 -6.03
N PRO A 266 -2.18 10.88 -4.95
CA PRO A 266 -1.64 11.36 -3.70
C PRO A 266 -0.20 11.81 -3.91
N PRO A 267 0.22 12.92 -3.28
CA PRO A 267 1.64 13.20 -3.16
C PRO A 267 2.21 12.06 -2.29
N LEU A 268 3.11 11.26 -2.83
CA LEU A 268 3.72 10.16 -2.08
C LEU A 268 5.13 10.58 -1.69
N TYR A 269 5.44 10.45 -0.41
CA TYR A 269 6.78 10.67 0.09
C TYR A 269 7.37 9.35 0.58
N PHE A 270 8.48 8.95 -0.04
CA PHE A 270 9.28 7.80 0.36
C PHE A 270 10.65 8.33 0.80
N PRO A 271 10.98 8.34 2.11
CA PRO A 271 12.29 8.75 2.58
C PRO A 271 13.37 7.87 1.93
N THR A 272 14.38 8.53 1.42
CA THR A 272 15.58 7.90 0.87
C THR A 272 16.80 8.58 1.46
N ILE A 273 17.88 7.83 1.58
CA ILE A 273 19.16 8.31 2.10
C ILE A 273 20.27 7.92 1.13
N LEU A 274 21.27 8.78 0.99
CA LEU A 274 22.48 8.47 0.25
C LEU A 274 23.41 7.63 1.14
N HIS A 275 23.76 6.44 0.68
CA HIS A 275 24.74 5.58 1.32
C HIS A 275 25.68 5.05 0.24
N ASN A 276 26.98 5.35 0.34
CA ASN A 276 28.01 4.97 -0.63
C ASN A 276 27.60 5.32 -2.08
N GLY A 277 27.25 6.58 -2.32
CA GLY A 277 26.81 7.07 -3.63
C GLY A 277 25.44 6.56 -4.12
N THR A 278 24.80 5.63 -3.40
CA THR A 278 23.55 4.99 -3.81
C THR A 278 22.37 5.50 -2.97
N ARG A 279 21.26 5.85 -3.62
CA ARG A 279 20.02 6.20 -2.92
C ARG A 279 19.29 4.94 -2.45
N MET A 280 19.16 4.82 -1.14
CA MET A 280 18.57 3.67 -0.48
C MET A 280 17.27 4.05 0.23
N PRO A 281 16.27 3.17 0.30
CA PRO A 281 15.06 3.43 1.04
C PRO A 281 15.34 3.47 2.55
N ALA A 282 14.77 4.48 3.21
CA ALA A 282 14.85 4.67 4.64
C ALA A 282 13.45 4.52 5.26
N TYR A 283 13.36 3.73 6.32
CA TYR A 283 12.14 3.45 7.05
C TYR A 283 12.28 3.93 8.49
N SER A 284 11.31 4.66 9.00
CA SER A 284 11.20 4.97 10.43
C SER A 284 10.20 3.99 11.05
N LEU A 285 10.65 3.13 11.98
CA LEU A 285 9.74 2.20 12.66
C LEU A 285 8.70 2.91 13.53
N PRO A 286 9.05 3.95 14.32
CA PRO A 286 8.04 4.69 15.07
C PRO A 286 6.95 5.29 14.19
N ASP A 287 7.30 5.81 13.02
CA ASP A 287 6.31 6.38 12.07
C ASP A 287 5.40 5.30 11.45
N LEU A 288 5.90 4.08 11.26
CA LEU A 288 5.19 3.00 10.58
C LEU A 288 4.38 2.11 11.53
N LEU A 289 4.97 1.73 12.67
CA LEU A 289 4.43 0.80 13.66
C LEU A 289 3.85 1.51 14.89
N GLY A 290 4.30 2.73 15.17
CA GLY A 290 4.07 3.42 16.44
C GLY A 290 5.20 3.20 17.43
N ALA A 291 5.34 4.12 18.38
CA ALA A 291 6.42 4.09 19.37
C ALA A 291 6.35 2.84 20.28
N GLU A 292 5.15 2.44 20.71
CA GLU A 292 4.93 1.29 21.59
C GLU A 292 5.35 -0.04 20.94
N GLN A 293 4.84 -0.32 19.73
CA GLN A 293 5.18 -1.54 18.99
C GLN A 293 6.66 -1.58 18.60
N THR A 294 7.28 -0.42 18.34
CA THR A 294 8.71 -0.33 18.07
C THR A 294 9.52 -0.68 19.31
N ALA A 295 9.14 -0.16 20.49
CA ALA A 295 9.79 -0.50 21.74
C ALA A 295 9.62 -1.99 22.07
N GLU A 296 8.44 -2.57 21.87
CA GLU A 296 8.17 -4.00 22.04
C GLU A 296 9.06 -4.86 21.12
N LEU A 297 9.24 -4.47 19.85
CA LEU A 297 10.08 -5.17 18.90
C LEU A 297 11.57 -5.16 19.29
N LEU A 298 12.02 -4.09 19.95
CA LEU A 298 13.42 -3.91 20.33
C LEU A 298 13.74 -4.46 21.72
N ALA A 299 12.74 -4.65 22.57
CA ALA A 299 12.91 -5.16 23.93
C ALA A 299 13.63 -6.51 23.94
N GLY A 300 14.75 -6.59 24.67
CA GLY A 300 15.54 -7.82 24.76
C GLY A 300 16.34 -8.16 23.50
N THR A 301 16.49 -7.21 22.57
CA THR A 301 17.44 -7.32 21.45
C THR A 301 18.75 -6.61 21.77
N THR A 302 19.81 -6.92 21.02
CA THR A 302 21.07 -6.17 21.05
C THR A 302 20.97 -4.74 20.51
N TRP A 303 19.81 -4.36 19.99
CA TRP A 303 19.54 -3.07 19.34
C TRP A 303 18.74 -2.12 20.23
N GLU A 304 18.47 -2.52 21.47
CA GLU A 304 17.82 -1.67 22.47
C GLU A 304 18.67 -0.42 22.73
N GLY A 305 18.13 0.76 22.42
CA GLY A 305 18.85 2.04 22.51
C GLY A 305 19.68 2.43 21.28
N ALA A 306 19.73 1.60 20.23
CA ALA A 306 20.36 1.98 18.96
C ALA A 306 19.54 3.06 18.23
N LYS A 307 20.17 3.85 17.36
CA LYS A 307 19.47 4.84 16.51
C LYS A 307 18.80 4.19 15.29
N GLY A 308 19.34 3.07 14.84
CA GLY A 308 18.85 2.33 13.68
C GLY A 308 19.78 1.19 13.29
N VAL A 309 19.35 0.44 12.29
CA VAL A 309 20.06 -0.70 11.73
C VAL A 309 20.02 -0.67 10.20
N VAL A 310 21.00 -1.33 9.61
CA VAL A 310 21.09 -1.54 8.17
C VAL A 310 20.66 -2.97 7.86
N LEU A 311 19.75 -3.12 6.91
CA LEU A 311 19.31 -4.43 6.41
C LEU A 311 20.04 -4.73 5.10
N ARG A 312 20.75 -5.85 5.03
CA ARG A 312 21.49 -6.30 3.84
C ARG A 312 20.60 -6.98 2.81
N LYS A 313 21.02 -6.97 1.54
CA LYS A 313 20.32 -7.65 0.45
C LYS A 313 20.44 -9.15 0.67
N SER A 314 19.30 -9.81 0.66
CA SER A 314 19.22 -11.25 0.79
C SER A 314 17.82 -11.66 0.39
N ARG A 315 17.70 -12.84 -0.22
CA ARG A 315 16.40 -13.42 -0.53
C ARG A 315 15.51 -13.54 0.72
N LEU A 316 16.12 -13.76 1.89
CA LEU A 316 15.40 -13.84 3.16
C LEU A 316 14.88 -12.47 3.61
N THR A 317 15.61 -11.39 3.31
CA THR A 317 15.21 -10.03 3.69
C THR A 317 14.26 -9.38 2.69
N THR A 318 14.21 -9.87 1.43
CA THR A 318 13.31 -9.35 0.39
C THR A 318 11.84 -9.37 0.83
N VAL A 319 11.38 -10.43 1.50
CA VAL A 319 9.98 -10.52 1.97
C VAL A 319 9.68 -9.47 3.04
N THR A 320 10.62 -9.20 3.93
CA THR A 320 10.52 -8.16 4.97
C THR A 320 10.52 -6.77 4.34
N GLN A 321 11.39 -6.53 3.36
CA GLN A 321 11.44 -5.27 2.61
C GLN A 321 10.16 -5.02 1.82
N MET A 322 9.59 -6.05 1.19
CA MET A 322 8.29 -5.94 0.52
C MET A 322 7.16 -5.60 1.52
N ALA A 323 7.19 -6.14 2.75
CA ALA A 323 6.21 -5.80 3.77
C ALA A 323 6.34 -4.34 4.23
N LEU A 324 7.57 -3.89 4.47
CA LEU A 324 7.89 -2.48 4.79
C LEU A 324 7.43 -1.53 3.68
N LEU A 325 7.75 -1.85 2.43
CA LEU A 325 7.31 -1.08 1.26
C LEU A 325 5.78 -1.00 1.18
N LYS A 326 5.08 -2.10 1.47
CA LYS A 326 3.62 -2.14 1.45
C LYS A 326 3.01 -1.29 2.55
N LEU A 327 3.52 -1.39 3.78
CA LEU A 327 3.06 -0.58 4.92
C LEU A 327 3.35 0.90 4.70
N GLN A 328 4.55 1.23 4.24
CA GLN A 328 4.93 2.60 3.88
C GLN A 328 4.03 3.15 2.77
N GLY A 329 3.80 2.38 1.70
CA GLY A 329 2.88 2.79 0.62
C GLY A 329 1.43 2.95 1.09
N PHE A 330 1.03 2.25 2.15
CA PHE A 330 -0.29 2.38 2.76
C PHE A 330 -0.43 3.66 3.58
N VAL A 331 0.59 3.99 4.39
CA VAL A 331 0.63 5.15 5.29
C VAL A 331 1.08 6.42 4.58
N ALA A 332 1.76 6.32 3.43
CA ALA A 332 2.30 7.45 2.70
C ALA A 332 1.21 8.48 2.37
N GLU A 333 1.29 9.61 3.04
CA GLU A 333 0.51 10.82 2.79
C GLU A 333 1.45 11.92 2.28
N GLY A 334 0.89 12.88 1.57
CA GLY A 334 1.66 13.93 0.90
C GLY A 334 2.30 14.90 1.87
N ARG A 335 3.56 14.65 2.24
CA ARG A 335 4.36 15.60 3.01
C ARG A 335 4.82 16.71 2.08
N ALA A 336 4.19 17.90 2.18
CA ALA A 336 4.74 19.10 1.57
C ALA A 336 6.10 19.38 2.23
N ARG A 337 7.18 19.48 1.45
CA ARG A 337 8.41 20.11 1.95
C ARG A 337 8.03 21.54 2.33
N VAL A 338 8.04 21.87 3.62
CA VAL A 338 8.17 23.26 4.03
C VAL A 338 9.53 23.68 3.48
N ARG A 339 9.55 24.44 2.39
CA ARG A 339 10.70 25.29 2.07
C ARG A 339 10.77 26.25 3.27
N THR A 340 11.62 25.94 4.24
CA THR A 340 12.07 26.95 5.18
C THR A 340 12.89 27.92 4.35
N GLY A 341 12.22 28.95 3.82
CA GLY A 341 12.87 30.11 3.25
C GLY A 341 13.60 30.80 4.37
N ALA A 342 14.90 30.53 4.47
CA ALA A 342 15.86 31.42 5.06
C ALA A 342 16.82 31.78 3.93
N GLU A 343 16.37 32.70 3.08
CA GLU A 343 17.20 33.65 2.33
C GLU A 343 16.48 35.00 2.37
#